data_AF-A0AAE9B2G7-F1
#
_entry.id   AF-A0AAE9B2G7-F1
#
_cell.length_a   1.000
_cell.length_b   1.000
_cell.length_c   1.000
_cell.angle_alpha   90.00
_cell.angle_beta   90.00
_cell.angle_gamma   90.00
#
_symmetry.space_group_name_H-M   'P 1'
#
loop_
_entity.id
_entity.type
_entity.pdbx_description
1 polymer ?
#
loop_
_entity_poly.entity_id
_entity_poly.type
_entity_poly.pdbx_seq_one_letter_code
_entity_poly.pdbx_strand_id
1 'polypeptide(L)'
;MDSRLRTACEERLALLNLPHRFGTGQLCDAVAAWCGKPLIPRPLDTTGFVDAPSGVSIETDEAFFLFYERGTSRLHRLHILAHGISHVLCGQIGSLPWEDGLVPAPRLQPEFGACISGRTRYATADERGAEMMATLIRQRIYRGRQFPTWRPTVTEDCWERRSLTLLDPLWQDLTRVLPHIALDAGADDELDFLLHRKVIEINDGILALRPHRSRAVQHAAAEAVAARQLAGTAEGDAIIEAAILAAALHAAHSESKPDFDPAPPAPGTRDRAGDLRTETTWLRQVSDAYTTDPIVHSVRLMAAIHAPAGK
;
A
#
# COMPACT_ATOMS: atom_id res chain seq x y z
N MET A 1 -17.06 -9.88 6.49
CA MET A 1 -17.18 -8.41 6.56
C MET A 1 -18.64 -8.03 6.61
N ASP A 2 -19.01 -7.12 7.53
CA ASP A 2 -20.39 -6.72 7.77
C ASP A 2 -20.95 -6.03 6.52
N SER A 3 -21.94 -6.63 5.85
CA SER A 3 -22.59 -6.04 4.67
C SER A 3 -23.07 -4.61 4.93
N ARG A 4 -23.39 -4.31 6.20
CA ARG A 4 -23.74 -2.97 6.68
C ARG A 4 -22.63 -1.94 6.50
N LEU A 5 -21.36 -2.32 6.71
CA LEU A 5 -20.23 -1.39 6.55
C LEU A 5 -20.06 -0.98 5.09
N ARG A 6 -20.16 -1.95 4.18
CA ARG A 6 -20.11 -1.69 2.73
C ARG A 6 -21.26 -0.79 2.31
N THR A 7 -22.50 -1.12 2.70
CA THR A 7 -23.68 -0.29 2.40
C THR A 7 -23.52 1.13 2.93
N ALA A 8 -23.07 1.31 4.17
CA ALA A 8 -22.85 2.64 4.75
C ALA A 8 -21.79 3.46 3.98
N CYS A 9 -20.72 2.80 3.50
CA CYS A 9 -19.72 3.46 2.66
C CYS A 9 -20.30 3.83 1.29
N GLU A 10 -21.08 2.95 0.67
CA GLU A 10 -21.72 3.19 -0.63
C GLU A 10 -22.74 4.34 -0.57
N GLU A 11 -23.55 4.40 0.49
CA GLU A 11 -24.50 5.48 0.76
C GLU A 11 -23.79 6.83 0.94
N ARG A 12 -22.72 6.86 1.74
CA ARG A 12 -21.92 8.08 1.94
C ARG A 12 -21.27 8.56 0.65
N LEU A 13 -20.75 7.65 -0.17
CA LEU A 13 -20.20 8.01 -1.49
C LEU A 13 -21.27 8.51 -2.47
N ALA A 14 -22.52 8.05 -2.35
CA ALA A 14 -23.62 8.51 -3.19
C ALA A 14 -23.95 9.99 -2.95
N LEU A 15 -23.75 10.49 -1.72
CA LEU A 15 -23.99 11.90 -1.36
C LEU A 15 -23.10 12.89 -2.13
N LEU A 16 -21.94 12.44 -2.60
CA LEU A 16 -21.01 13.28 -3.38
C LEU A 16 -21.49 13.54 -4.81
N ASN A 17 -22.55 12.85 -5.27
CA ASN A 17 -23.12 13.00 -6.61
C ASN A 17 -22.05 12.94 -7.73
N LEU A 18 -21.02 12.12 -7.52
CA LEU A 18 -19.93 11.99 -8.47
C LEU A 18 -20.45 11.43 -9.80
N PRO A 19 -19.96 11.93 -10.95
CA PRO A 19 -20.30 11.35 -12.23
C PRO A 19 -19.90 9.88 -12.28
N HIS A 20 -20.53 9.11 -13.17
CA HIS A 20 -20.22 7.69 -13.35
C HIS A 20 -18.72 7.43 -13.60
N ARG A 21 -18.01 8.42 -14.18
CA ARG A 21 -16.55 8.43 -14.33
C ARG A 21 -15.98 9.67 -13.66
N PHE A 22 -15.06 9.48 -12.72
CA PHE A 22 -14.36 10.58 -12.07
C PHE A 22 -12.87 10.28 -11.85
N GLY A 23 -12.05 11.33 -11.86
CA GLY A 23 -10.64 11.29 -11.45
C GLY A 23 -10.43 11.72 -10.00
N THR A 24 -9.19 11.62 -9.52
CA THR A 24 -8.81 12.07 -8.17
C THR A 24 -9.09 13.56 -7.95
N GLY A 25 -8.87 14.41 -8.96
CA GLY A 25 -9.21 15.85 -8.86
C GLY A 25 -10.70 16.07 -8.60
N GLN A 26 -11.56 15.45 -9.40
CA GLN A 26 -13.03 15.54 -9.22
C GLN A 26 -13.50 14.98 -7.87
N LEU A 27 -12.85 13.92 -7.37
CA LEU A 27 -13.11 13.42 -6.02
C LEU A 27 -12.73 14.48 -4.98
N CYS A 28 -11.53 15.07 -5.06
CA CYS A 28 -11.12 16.14 -4.16
C CYS A 28 -12.07 17.34 -4.20
N ASP A 29 -12.49 17.76 -5.40
CA ASP A 29 -13.40 18.90 -5.59
C ASP A 29 -14.79 18.61 -4.97
N ALA A 30 -15.33 17.41 -5.19
CA ALA A 30 -16.63 17.03 -4.63
C ALA A 30 -16.60 16.96 -3.10
N VAL A 31 -15.53 16.40 -2.53
CA VAL A 31 -15.36 16.32 -1.08
C VAL A 31 -15.10 17.71 -0.48
N ALA A 32 -14.34 18.56 -1.16
CA ALA A 32 -14.10 19.94 -0.75
C ALA A 32 -15.40 20.76 -0.72
N ALA A 33 -16.26 20.58 -1.73
CA ALA A 33 -17.58 21.18 -1.75
C ALA A 33 -18.48 20.64 -0.63
N TRP A 34 -18.35 19.35 -0.29
CA TRP A 34 -19.13 18.72 0.78
C TRP A 34 -18.72 19.21 2.18
N CYS A 35 -17.42 19.32 2.47
CA CYS A 35 -16.92 19.76 3.79
C CYS A 35 -16.74 21.29 3.90
N GLY A 36 -16.90 22.03 2.79
CA GLY A 36 -16.73 23.49 2.77
C GLY A 36 -15.28 23.98 2.87
N LYS A 37 -14.29 23.09 2.75
CA LYS A 37 -12.86 23.42 2.81
C LYS A 37 -12.09 22.74 1.67
N PRO A 38 -11.07 23.38 1.06
CA PRO A 38 -10.21 22.75 0.06
C PRO A 38 -9.54 21.47 0.56
N LEU A 39 -9.41 20.48 -0.32
CA LEU A 39 -8.58 19.30 -0.12
C LEU A 39 -7.29 19.44 -0.93
N ILE A 40 -6.14 19.38 -0.26
CA ILE A 40 -4.83 19.66 -0.86
C ILE A 40 -3.92 18.43 -0.71
N PRO A 41 -3.80 17.59 -1.75
CA PRO A 41 -2.84 16.49 -1.80
C PRO A 41 -1.39 16.99 -1.79
N ARG A 42 -0.54 16.44 -0.93
CA ARG A 42 0.88 16.75 -0.84
C ARG A 42 1.73 15.48 -0.81
N PRO A 43 2.80 15.37 -1.62
CA PRO A 43 3.72 14.27 -1.48
C PRO A 43 4.49 14.42 -0.16
N LEU A 44 4.63 13.31 0.57
CA LEU A 44 5.53 13.17 1.69
C LEU A 44 6.71 12.30 1.25
N ASP A 45 7.91 12.70 1.66
CA ASP A 45 9.10 11.88 1.51
C ASP A 45 9.47 11.35 2.90
N THR A 46 9.15 10.08 3.15
CA THR A 46 9.50 9.44 4.43
C THR A 46 10.89 8.81 4.41
N THR A 47 11.74 9.15 3.44
CA THR A 47 13.11 8.61 3.35
C THR A 47 13.94 8.96 4.57
N GLY A 48 14.45 7.93 5.26
CA GLY A 48 15.23 8.05 6.49
C GLY A 48 14.40 8.03 7.78
N PHE A 49 13.06 7.96 7.71
CA PHE A 49 12.21 7.90 8.88
C PHE A 49 11.73 6.48 9.16
N VAL A 50 11.89 6.06 10.42
CA VAL A 50 11.41 4.77 10.94
C VAL A 50 9.96 4.96 11.38
N ASP A 51 9.06 4.06 10.99
CA ASP A 51 7.62 4.07 11.34
C ASP A 51 6.80 5.27 10.85
N ALA A 52 7.25 5.95 9.79
CA ALA A 52 6.49 7.04 9.21
C ALA A 52 5.18 6.53 8.57
N PRO A 53 4.03 7.21 8.81
CA PRO A 53 2.76 6.81 8.24
C PRO A 53 2.77 6.88 6.70
N SER A 54 2.16 5.90 6.06
CA SER A 54 2.09 5.82 4.58
C SER A 54 1.30 6.99 3.96
N GLY A 55 0.40 7.58 4.75
CA GLY A 55 -0.26 8.85 4.46
C GLY A 55 -0.81 9.47 5.74
N VAL A 56 -1.02 10.78 5.70
CA VAL A 56 -1.54 11.58 6.82
C VAL A 56 -2.60 12.55 6.33
N SER A 57 -3.74 12.58 7.01
CA SER A 57 -4.74 13.64 6.82
C SER A 57 -4.61 14.65 7.96
N ILE A 58 -4.49 15.94 7.61
CA ILE A 58 -4.42 17.06 8.55
C ILE A 58 -5.53 18.05 8.26
N GLU A 59 -6.35 18.36 9.26
CA GLU A 59 -7.30 19.47 9.18
C GLU A 59 -6.70 20.76 9.74
N THR A 60 -6.94 21.86 9.02
CA THR A 60 -6.69 23.23 9.48
C THR A 60 -7.96 24.07 9.32
N ASP A 61 -7.93 25.32 9.78
CA ASP A 61 -9.02 26.27 9.55
C ASP A 61 -9.22 26.54 8.05
N GLU A 62 -8.14 26.52 7.27
CA GLU A 62 -8.13 26.89 5.85
C GLU A 62 -8.38 25.71 4.89
N ALA A 63 -7.89 24.51 5.21
CA ALA A 63 -7.91 23.36 4.30
C ALA A 63 -7.68 22.01 5.00
N PHE A 64 -8.02 20.93 4.30
CA PHE A 64 -7.57 19.58 4.59
C PHE A 64 -6.32 19.25 3.76
N PHE A 65 -5.20 18.97 4.42
CA PHE A 65 -3.97 18.50 3.77
C PHE A 65 -3.91 16.97 3.77
N LEU A 66 -3.71 16.38 2.59
CA LEU A 66 -3.65 14.94 2.40
C LEU A 66 -2.24 14.54 1.96
N PHE A 67 -1.43 14.08 2.91
CA PHE A 67 -0.08 13.61 2.66
C PHE A 67 -0.05 12.16 2.20
N TYR A 68 0.76 11.84 1.19
CA TYR A 68 0.94 10.49 0.67
C TYR A 68 2.42 10.19 0.39
N GLU A 69 2.86 8.97 0.67
CA GLU A 69 4.25 8.55 0.42
C GLU A 69 4.61 8.59 -1.07
N ARG A 70 5.66 9.33 -1.41
CA ARG A 70 6.10 9.54 -2.80
C ARG A 70 6.79 8.32 -3.43
N GLY A 71 7.43 7.49 -2.62
CA GLY A 71 8.20 6.31 -3.01
C GLY A 71 7.38 5.08 -3.41
N THR A 72 6.08 5.08 -3.19
CA THR A 72 5.18 3.95 -3.52
C THR A 72 4.72 3.99 -4.98
N SER A 73 4.11 2.91 -5.47
CA SER A 73 3.57 2.86 -6.83
C SER A 73 2.40 3.82 -7.02
N ARG A 74 2.13 4.23 -8.27
CA ARG A 74 1.03 5.17 -8.55
C ARG A 74 -0.32 4.61 -8.10
N LEU A 75 -0.54 3.31 -8.20
CA LEU A 75 -1.75 2.65 -7.69
C LEU A 75 -1.86 2.80 -6.17
N HIS A 76 -0.77 2.53 -5.46
CA HIS A 76 -0.72 2.60 -4.00
C HIS A 76 -0.90 4.04 -3.49
N ARG A 77 -0.21 5.03 -4.08
CA ARG A 77 -0.40 6.46 -3.78
C ARG A 77 -1.86 6.89 -3.91
N LEU A 78 -2.52 6.43 -4.96
CA LEU A 78 -3.91 6.77 -5.21
C LEU A 78 -4.86 6.10 -4.22
N HIS A 79 -4.50 4.94 -3.68
CA HIS A 79 -5.27 4.30 -2.61
C HIS A 79 -5.02 4.99 -1.26
N ILE A 80 -3.78 5.36 -0.94
CA ILE A 80 -3.43 6.17 0.24
C ILE A 80 -4.24 7.48 0.25
N LEU A 81 -4.32 8.16 -0.89
CA LEU A 81 -5.16 9.36 -1.04
C LEU A 81 -6.65 9.07 -0.84
N ALA A 82 -7.16 7.98 -1.43
CA ALA A 82 -8.56 7.60 -1.25
C ALA A 82 -8.89 7.30 0.22
N HIS A 83 -7.99 6.64 0.94
CA HIS A 83 -8.09 6.39 2.38
C HIS A 83 -8.10 7.68 3.20
N GLY A 84 -7.17 8.60 2.92
CA GLY A 84 -7.12 9.91 3.57
C GLY A 84 -8.40 10.73 3.35
N ILE A 85 -8.97 10.67 2.14
CA ILE A 85 -10.26 11.27 1.80
C ILE A 85 -11.40 10.59 2.57
N SER A 86 -11.32 9.26 2.75
CA SER A 86 -12.34 8.54 3.50
C SER A 86 -12.47 9.03 4.94
N HIS A 87 -11.35 9.34 5.60
CA HIS A 87 -11.37 9.93 6.95
C HIS A 87 -12.09 11.28 7.00
N VAL A 88 -11.85 12.15 6.00
CA VAL A 88 -12.54 13.43 5.87
C VAL A 88 -14.05 13.21 5.72
N LEU A 89 -14.46 12.28 4.87
CA LEU A 89 -15.87 11.98 4.61
C LEU A 89 -16.61 11.37 5.80
N CYS A 90 -15.92 10.57 6.61
CA CYS A 90 -16.48 10.03 7.83
C CYS A 90 -16.53 11.04 8.98
N GLY A 91 -15.88 12.21 8.85
CA GLY A 91 -15.70 13.16 9.96
C GLY A 91 -14.77 12.63 11.05
N GLN A 92 -13.85 11.73 10.67
CA GLN A 92 -13.02 10.94 11.57
C GLN A 92 -11.54 11.25 11.36
N ILE A 93 -11.17 12.53 11.50
CA ILE A 93 -9.77 12.91 11.59
C ILE A 93 -9.41 12.84 13.07
N GLY A 94 -8.64 11.83 13.44
CA GLY A 94 -8.24 11.61 14.82
C GLY A 94 -7.57 12.84 15.42
N SER A 95 -7.86 13.15 16.68
CA SER A 95 -7.08 14.09 17.47
C SER A 95 -5.94 13.29 18.11
N LEU A 96 -4.84 13.15 17.39
CA LEU A 96 -3.57 12.76 18.00
C LEU A 96 -2.87 14.05 18.47
N PRO A 97 -2.38 14.11 19.72
CA PRO A 97 -1.45 15.18 20.09
C PRO A 97 -0.30 15.19 19.08
N TRP A 98 0.11 16.38 18.64
CA TRP A 98 1.36 16.56 17.93
C TRP A 98 2.50 16.08 18.84
N GLU A 99 2.93 14.83 18.67
CA GLU A 99 4.15 14.34 19.31
C GLU A 99 5.32 14.57 18.34
N ASP A 100 6.32 15.32 18.80
CA ASP A 100 7.55 15.59 18.06
C ASP A 100 8.21 14.26 17.65
N GLY A 101 8.18 13.92 16.36
CA GLY A 101 8.95 12.82 15.78
C GLY A 101 8.19 11.84 14.89
N LEU A 102 6.86 11.83 14.87
CA LEU A 102 6.10 10.83 14.08
C LEU A 102 5.90 11.20 12.60
N VAL A 103 6.03 12.49 12.25
CA VAL A 103 5.89 13.01 10.88
C VAL A 103 7.10 13.89 10.56
N PRO A 104 7.79 13.68 9.43
CA PRO A 104 8.79 14.62 8.93
C PRO A 104 8.10 15.95 8.67
N ALA A 105 8.32 16.93 9.52
CA ALA A 105 7.74 18.26 9.38
C ALA A 105 8.78 19.25 8.83
N PRO A 106 9.03 19.34 7.51
CA PRO A 106 9.61 20.54 6.96
C PRO A 106 8.46 21.56 6.84
N ARG A 107 8.20 22.32 7.92
CA ARG A 107 7.33 23.52 8.00
C ARG A 107 5.82 23.32 8.26
N LEU A 108 5.42 22.51 9.23
CA LEU A 108 4.11 22.71 9.87
C LEU A 108 4.37 23.43 11.19
N GLN A 109 3.97 24.69 11.30
CA GLN A 109 4.16 25.46 12.52
C GLN A 109 3.23 24.90 13.62
N PRO A 110 3.70 24.79 14.87
CA PRO A 110 2.94 24.22 15.99
C PRO A 110 1.73 25.05 16.45
N GLU A 111 1.40 26.15 15.76
CA GLU A 111 0.29 27.04 16.08
C GLU A 111 -1.08 26.61 15.52
N PHE A 112 -1.15 25.56 14.71
CA PHE A 112 -2.41 25.05 14.18
C PHE A 112 -2.93 23.89 15.04
N GLY A 113 -4.15 24.01 15.57
CA GLY A 113 -4.87 22.93 16.24
C GLY A 113 -5.22 21.80 15.26
N ALA A 114 -4.22 21.02 14.87
CA ALA A 114 -4.28 20.03 13.80
C ALA A 114 -4.68 18.65 14.34
N CYS A 115 -5.75 18.08 13.81
CA CYS A 115 -6.06 16.66 13.97
C CYS A 115 -5.25 15.85 12.94
N ILE A 116 -4.53 14.81 13.39
CA ILE A 116 -3.66 13.95 12.57
C ILE A 116 -4.24 12.54 12.57
N SER A 117 -4.54 12.01 11.38
CA SER A 117 -4.74 10.56 11.19
C SER A 117 -3.60 10.00 10.35
N GLY A 118 -2.80 9.10 10.92
CA GLY A 118 -1.69 8.41 10.25
C GLY A 118 -2.03 6.95 9.98
N ARG A 119 -1.80 6.50 8.74
CA ARG A 119 -2.03 5.10 8.35
C ARG A 119 -0.93 4.20 8.92
N THR A 120 -1.05 3.84 10.19
CA THR A 120 -0.17 2.85 10.85
C THR A 120 -0.89 1.65 11.49
N ARG A 121 -2.23 1.63 11.69
CA ARG A 121 -2.89 0.49 12.38
C ARG A 121 -4.37 0.32 12.01
N TYR A 122 -4.79 -0.83 11.43
CA TYR A 122 -6.21 -1.18 11.18
C TYR A 122 -7.03 -1.55 12.43
N ALA A 123 -6.72 -0.99 13.59
CA ALA A 123 -7.25 -1.48 14.86
C ALA A 123 -8.68 -0.98 15.17
N THR A 124 -9.16 0.09 14.53
CA THR A 124 -10.46 0.71 14.85
C THR A 124 -11.51 0.42 13.77
N ALA A 125 -12.79 0.47 14.14
CA ALA A 125 -13.90 0.38 13.18
C ALA A 125 -13.82 1.49 12.12
N ASP A 126 -13.26 2.64 12.49
CA ASP A 126 -13.06 3.82 11.65
C ASP A 126 -12.05 3.52 10.53
N GLU A 127 -10.91 2.91 10.85
CA GLU A 127 -9.90 2.50 9.86
C GLU A 127 -10.46 1.45 8.89
N ARG A 128 -11.28 0.51 9.38
CA ARG A 128 -11.94 -0.47 8.51
C ARG A 128 -12.93 0.20 7.55
N GLY A 129 -13.68 1.19 8.02
CA GLY A 129 -14.59 1.98 7.19
C GLY A 129 -13.83 2.81 6.15
N ALA A 130 -12.72 3.43 6.55
CA ALA A 130 -11.89 4.23 5.66
C ALA A 130 -11.27 3.38 4.54
N GLU A 131 -10.77 2.19 4.87
CA GLU A 131 -10.22 1.22 3.92
C GLU A 131 -11.27 0.64 2.96
N MET A 132 -12.46 0.31 3.49
CA MET A 132 -13.60 -0.12 2.68
C MET A 132 -13.97 0.97 1.66
N MET A 133 -14.18 2.20 2.13
CA MET A 133 -14.52 3.33 1.28
C MET A 133 -13.42 3.64 0.26
N ALA A 134 -12.15 3.56 0.65
CA ALA A 134 -11.02 3.74 -0.27
C ALA A 134 -11.04 2.69 -1.39
N THR A 135 -11.31 1.43 -1.05
CA THR A 135 -11.42 0.33 -2.02
C THR A 135 -12.57 0.57 -2.99
N LEU A 136 -13.76 0.95 -2.48
CA LEU A 136 -14.92 1.28 -3.32
C LEU A 136 -14.67 2.48 -4.23
N ILE A 137 -14.03 3.55 -3.74
CA ILE A 137 -13.59 4.70 -4.54
C ILE A 137 -12.68 4.22 -5.67
N ARG A 138 -11.66 3.41 -5.35
CA ARG A 138 -10.71 2.91 -6.35
C ARG A 138 -11.39 2.05 -7.39
N GLN A 139 -12.30 1.16 -7.01
CA GLN A 139 -13.09 0.37 -7.96
C GLN A 139 -13.92 1.25 -8.90
N ARG A 140 -14.62 2.27 -8.39
CA ARG A 140 -15.41 3.19 -9.23
C ARG A 140 -14.53 3.97 -10.20
N ILE A 141 -13.35 4.44 -9.75
CA ILE A 141 -12.37 5.13 -10.61
C ILE A 141 -11.79 4.17 -11.67
N TYR A 142 -11.46 2.92 -11.31
CA TYR A 142 -10.85 1.93 -12.20
C TYR A 142 -11.84 1.36 -13.22
N ARG A 143 -13.06 1.00 -12.81
CA ARG A 143 -14.16 0.64 -13.73
C ARG A 143 -14.40 1.74 -14.76
N GLY A 144 -14.10 3.00 -14.40
CA GLY A 144 -14.17 4.17 -15.26
C GLY A 144 -13.00 4.42 -16.23
N ARG A 145 -11.87 3.70 -16.15
CA ARG A 145 -10.70 3.96 -17.05
C ARG A 145 -10.37 2.86 -18.05
N GLN A 146 -10.86 1.63 -17.89
CA GLN A 146 -10.50 0.53 -18.80
C GLN A 146 -11.65 -0.21 -19.49
N PHE A 147 -12.92 -0.12 -19.07
CA PHE A 147 -14.00 -0.88 -19.75
C PHE A 147 -15.39 -0.18 -19.75
N PRO A 148 -16.29 -0.45 -20.73
CA PRO A 148 -17.73 -0.15 -20.62
C PRO A 148 -18.35 -1.02 -19.51
N THR A 149 -19.55 -0.69 -19.03
CA THR A 149 -20.26 -1.36 -17.90
C THR A 149 -20.02 -2.87 -17.90
N TRP A 150 -19.12 -3.32 -17.03
CA TRP A 150 -18.53 -4.65 -17.09
C TRP A 150 -19.36 -5.63 -16.28
N ARG A 151 -19.82 -6.71 -16.91
CA ARG A 151 -20.05 -8.00 -16.24
C ARG A 151 -18.76 -8.81 -16.46
N PRO A 152 -18.10 -9.32 -15.41
CA PRO A 152 -16.99 -10.26 -15.55
C PRO A 152 -17.33 -11.35 -16.54
N THR A 153 -16.55 -11.41 -17.61
CA THR A 153 -16.50 -12.61 -18.44
C THR A 153 -15.78 -13.67 -17.64
N VAL A 154 -16.17 -14.94 -17.82
CA VAL A 154 -15.57 -16.09 -17.13
C VAL A 154 -14.03 -16.09 -17.22
N THR A 155 -13.46 -15.56 -18.30
CA THR A 155 -12.02 -15.46 -18.52
C THR A 155 -11.30 -14.44 -17.65
N GLU A 156 -11.97 -13.32 -17.32
CA GLU A 156 -11.39 -12.33 -16.39
C GLU A 156 -11.46 -12.85 -14.97
N ASP A 157 -12.61 -13.42 -14.55
CA ASP A 157 -12.74 -14.09 -13.25
C ASP A 157 -11.63 -15.13 -13.01
N CYS A 158 -11.23 -15.84 -14.07
CA CYS A 158 -10.08 -16.75 -14.03
C CYS A 158 -8.74 -16.03 -13.79
N TRP A 159 -8.52 -14.85 -14.38
CA TRP A 159 -7.32 -14.05 -14.16
C TRP A 159 -7.27 -13.44 -12.76
N GLU A 160 -8.36 -12.86 -12.24
CA GLU A 160 -8.36 -12.34 -10.85
C GLU A 160 -8.14 -13.49 -9.86
N ARG A 161 -8.89 -14.59 -10.02
CA ARG A 161 -8.74 -15.78 -9.16
C ARG A 161 -7.34 -16.34 -9.21
N ARG A 162 -6.77 -16.51 -10.40
CA ARG A 162 -5.39 -16.98 -10.55
C ARG A 162 -4.39 -16.00 -9.95
N SER A 163 -4.61 -14.70 -10.09
CA SER A 163 -3.74 -13.68 -9.50
C SER A 163 -3.81 -13.72 -7.97
N LEU A 164 -4.99 -13.86 -7.39
CA LEU A 164 -5.18 -14.05 -5.95
C LEU A 164 -4.38 -15.26 -5.43
N THR A 165 -4.43 -16.40 -6.12
CA THR A 165 -3.66 -17.60 -5.77
C THR A 165 -2.16 -17.41 -5.92
N LEU A 166 -1.71 -16.76 -7.00
CA LEU A 166 -0.27 -16.54 -7.23
C LEU A 166 0.34 -15.53 -6.25
N LEU A 167 -0.47 -14.64 -5.69
CA LEU A 167 -0.05 -13.67 -4.67
C LEU A 167 -0.10 -14.24 -3.25
N ASP A 168 -0.78 -15.37 -3.02
CA ASP A 168 -0.99 -15.93 -1.68
C ASP A 168 0.31 -16.18 -0.90
N PRO A 169 1.36 -16.80 -1.46
CA PRO A 169 2.55 -17.13 -0.68
C PRO A 169 3.22 -15.91 -0.07
N LEU A 170 3.42 -14.85 -0.88
CA LEU A 170 4.00 -13.60 -0.41
C LEU A 170 3.08 -12.88 0.59
N TRP A 171 1.78 -12.82 0.29
CA TRP A 171 0.80 -12.18 1.16
C TRP A 171 0.68 -12.87 2.53
N GLN A 172 0.69 -14.21 2.57
CA GLN A 172 0.63 -14.98 3.82
C GLN A 172 1.87 -14.72 4.71
N ASP A 173 3.06 -14.64 4.11
CA ASP A 173 4.27 -14.33 4.88
C ASP A 173 4.28 -12.89 5.40
N LEU A 174 3.86 -11.93 4.56
CA LEU A 174 3.72 -10.52 4.97
C LEU A 174 2.74 -10.36 6.11
N THR A 175 1.52 -10.91 5.99
CA THR A 175 0.47 -10.79 7.01
C THR A 175 0.76 -11.57 8.28
N ARG A 176 1.58 -12.64 8.22
CA ARG A 176 2.05 -13.33 9.42
C ARG A 176 2.99 -12.47 10.25
N VAL A 177 3.91 -11.76 9.59
CA VAL A 177 4.89 -10.88 10.26
C VAL A 177 4.27 -9.52 10.62
N LEU A 178 3.37 -9.02 9.77
CA LEU A 178 2.74 -7.72 9.87
C LEU A 178 1.20 -7.88 9.85
N PRO A 179 0.57 -8.46 10.88
CA PRO A 179 -0.86 -8.77 10.87
C PRO A 179 -1.75 -7.53 10.71
N HIS A 180 -1.23 -6.36 11.09
CA HIS A 180 -1.94 -5.09 10.99
C HIS A 180 -2.08 -4.55 9.56
N ILE A 181 -1.53 -5.21 8.53
CA ILE A 181 -1.71 -4.82 7.11
C ILE A 181 -2.89 -5.54 6.45
N ALA A 182 -3.46 -6.56 7.08
CA ALA A 182 -4.59 -7.29 6.52
C ALA A 182 -5.92 -6.68 6.99
N LEU A 183 -6.90 -6.58 6.09
CA LEU A 183 -8.28 -6.34 6.46
C LEU A 183 -9.08 -7.63 6.30
N ASP A 184 -9.94 -7.94 7.27
CA ASP A 184 -10.80 -9.13 7.21
C ASP A 184 -11.75 -9.05 5.99
N ALA A 185 -11.61 -9.99 5.06
CA ALA A 185 -12.44 -10.04 3.85
C ALA A 185 -13.90 -10.45 4.14
N GLY A 186 -14.83 -10.00 3.30
CA GLY A 186 -16.21 -10.47 3.26
C GLY A 186 -16.38 -11.71 2.41
N ALA A 187 -17.32 -12.58 2.79
CA ALA A 187 -17.68 -13.75 1.98
C ALA A 187 -18.32 -13.37 0.62
N ASP A 188 -18.91 -12.17 0.54
CA ASP A 188 -19.68 -11.69 -0.62
C ASP A 188 -18.90 -10.67 -1.48
N ASP A 189 -17.60 -10.49 -1.25
CA ASP A 189 -16.80 -9.52 -1.99
C ASP A 189 -16.49 -10.00 -3.42
N GLU A 190 -16.61 -9.10 -4.39
CA GLU A 190 -16.30 -9.36 -5.80
C GLU A 190 -14.80 -9.64 -6.01
N LEU A 191 -14.43 -10.41 -7.03
CA LEU A 191 -13.01 -10.80 -7.24
C LEU A 191 -12.08 -9.60 -7.49
N ASP A 192 -12.57 -8.56 -8.19
CA ASP A 192 -11.81 -7.34 -8.42
C ASP A 192 -11.59 -6.54 -7.11
N PHE A 193 -12.56 -6.58 -6.19
CA PHE A 193 -12.46 -6.03 -4.84
C PHE A 193 -11.35 -6.74 -4.07
N LEU A 194 -11.45 -8.06 -3.99
CA LEU A 194 -10.50 -8.91 -3.26
C LEU A 194 -9.08 -8.77 -3.82
N LEU A 195 -8.93 -8.70 -5.14
CA LEU A 195 -7.63 -8.51 -5.77
C LEU A 195 -7.07 -7.12 -5.47
N HIS A 196 -7.88 -6.07 -5.60
CA HIS A 196 -7.46 -4.71 -5.24
C HIS A 196 -6.97 -4.65 -3.80
N ARG A 197 -7.75 -5.21 -2.86
CA ARG A 197 -7.38 -5.33 -1.44
C ARG A 197 -6.03 -6.02 -1.28
N LYS A 198 -5.88 -7.25 -1.78
CA LYS A 198 -4.63 -8.02 -1.63
C LYS A 198 -3.42 -7.29 -2.20
N VAL A 199 -3.56 -6.63 -3.35
CA VAL A 199 -2.48 -5.84 -3.96
C VAL A 199 -2.08 -4.65 -3.08
N ILE A 200 -3.05 -3.95 -2.50
CA ILE A 200 -2.77 -2.86 -1.56
C ILE A 200 -2.10 -3.38 -0.30
N GLU A 201 -2.58 -4.48 0.28
CA GLU A 201 -2.03 -5.05 1.50
C GLU A 201 -0.59 -5.53 1.31
N ILE A 202 -0.26 -6.12 0.15
CA ILE A 202 1.13 -6.44 -0.19
C ILE A 202 1.98 -5.16 -0.27
N ASN A 203 1.48 -4.09 -0.91
CA ASN A 203 2.22 -2.83 -1.00
C ASN A 203 2.37 -2.13 0.36
N ASP A 204 1.37 -2.22 1.24
CA ASP A 204 1.45 -1.76 2.63
C ASP A 204 2.54 -2.52 3.39
N GLY A 205 2.59 -3.85 3.23
CA GLY A 205 3.65 -4.68 3.80
C GLY A 205 5.04 -4.33 3.26
N ILE A 206 5.19 -4.15 1.95
CA ILE A 206 6.47 -3.73 1.33
C ILE A 206 6.93 -2.38 1.90
N LEU A 207 6.01 -1.44 2.08
CA LEU A 207 6.31 -0.13 2.66
C LEU A 207 6.69 -0.24 4.13
N ALA A 208 5.97 -1.04 4.92
CA ALA A 208 6.25 -1.27 6.34
C ALA A 208 7.59 -1.98 6.56
N LEU A 209 8.02 -2.83 5.61
CA LEU A 209 9.33 -3.49 5.66
C LEU A 209 10.50 -2.57 5.33
N ARG A 210 10.27 -1.30 4.97
CA ARG A 210 11.32 -0.34 4.60
C ARG A 210 12.51 -0.29 5.58
N PRO A 211 12.33 -0.26 6.92
CA PRO A 211 13.43 -0.24 7.87
C PRO A 211 14.26 -1.53 7.89
N HIS A 212 13.76 -2.61 7.28
CA HIS A 212 14.36 -3.94 7.26
C HIS A 212 14.99 -4.32 5.91
N ARG A 213 14.92 -3.44 4.91
CA ARG A 213 15.46 -3.70 3.57
C ARG A 213 16.98 -3.56 3.56
N SER A 214 17.71 -4.66 3.32
CA SER A 214 19.18 -4.66 3.31
C SER A 214 19.80 -4.34 1.94
N ARG A 215 20.64 -3.31 1.88
CA ARG A 215 21.42 -2.98 0.67
C ARG A 215 22.47 -4.05 0.32
N ALA A 216 23.03 -4.72 1.32
CA ALA A 216 23.95 -5.85 1.11
C ALA A 216 23.24 -7.01 0.37
N VAL A 217 22.00 -7.33 0.77
CA VAL A 217 21.18 -8.34 0.08
C VAL A 217 20.85 -7.90 -1.34
N GLN A 218 20.52 -6.62 -1.55
CA GLN A 218 20.30 -6.08 -2.89
C GLN A 218 21.52 -6.27 -3.80
N HIS A 219 22.72 -5.90 -3.34
CA HIS A 219 23.95 -6.04 -4.11
C HIS A 219 24.26 -7.50 -4.44
N ALA A 220 24.19 -8.40 -3.46
CA ALA A 220 24.44 -9.83 -3.66
C ALA A 220 23.43 -10.45 -4.65
N ALA A 221 22.14 -10.11 -4.53
CA ALA A 221 21.11 -10.57 -5.46
C ALA A 221 21.34 -10.02 -6.87
N ALA A 222 21.74 -8.74 -7.00
CA ALA A 222 22.03 -8.12 -8.29
C ALA A 222 23.24 -8.77 -9.00
N GLU A 223 24.30 -9.12 -8.26
CA GLU A 223 25.44 -9.86 -8.80
C GLU A 223 25.02 -11.25 -9.30
N ALA A 224 24.22 -11.99 -8.52
CA ALA A 224 23.72 -13.30 -8.92
C ALA A 224 22.78 -13.25 -10.14
N VAL A 225 21.93 -12.22 -10.23
CA VAL A 225 21.06 -11.96 -11.38
C VAL A 225 21.90 -11.57 -12.62
N ALA A 226 22.95 -10.78 -12.45
CA ALA A 226 23.87 -10.42 -13.53
C ALA A 226 24.63 -11.63 -14.07
N ALA A 227 25.08 -12.54 -13.21
CA ALA A 227 25.71 -13.81 -13.60
C ALA A 227 24.77 -14.69 -14.47
N ARG A 228 23.45 -14.54 -14.31
CA ARG A 228 22.42 -15.21 -15.11
C ARG A 228 22.01 -14.43 -16.37
N GLN A 229 22.65 -13.29 -16.66
CA GLN A 229 22.32 -12.39 -17.79
C GLN A 229 20.90 -11.81 -17.73
N LEU A 230 20.34 -11.66 -16.54
CA LEU A 230 18.99 -11.12 -16.32
C LEU A 230 19.00 -9.66 -15.83
N ALA A 231 20.17 -9.04 -15.73
CA ALA A 231 20.31 -7.66 -15.26
C ALA A 231 19.57 -6.66 -16.18
N GLY A 232 18.79 -5.75 -15.59
CA GLY A 232 17.98 -4.76 -16.30
C GLY A 232 16.71 -5.31 -16.97
N THR A 233 16.37 -6.57 -16.72
CA THR A 233 15.10 -7.17 -17.14
C THR A 233 14.08 -7.11 -16.00
N ALA A 234 12.78 -7.09 -16.34
CA ALA A 234 11.72 -7.14 -15.33
C ALA A 234 11.79 -8.42 -14.46
N GLU A 235 12.23 -9.54 -15.04
CA GLU A 235 12.46 -10.79 -14.31
C GLU A 235 13.59 -10.66 -13.30
N GLY A 236 14.73 -10.10 -13.71
CA GLY A 236 15.87 -9.84 -12.82
C GLY A 236 15.51 -8.90 -11.68
N ASP A 237 14.79 -7.81 -11.98
CA ASP A 237 14.32 -6.86 -10.96
C ASP A 237 13.35 -7.53 -9.96
N ALA A 238 12.48 -8.43 -10.44
CA ALA A 238 11.57 -9.17 -9.58
C ALA A 238 12.29 -10.15 -8.65
N ILE A 239 13.35 -10.82 -9.12
CA ILE A 239 14.19 -11.70 -8.30
C ILE A 239 14.92 -10.91 -7.21
N ILE A 240 15.49 -9.76 -7.57
CA ILE A 240 16.18 -8.88 -6.60
C ILE A 240 15.19 -8.40 -5.53
N GLU A 241 14.01 -7.92 -5.93
CA GLU A 241 12.98 -7.48 -4.98
C GLU A 241 12.53 -8.63 -4.08
N ALA A 242 12.28 -9.82 -4.63
CA ALA A 242 11.90 -10.99 -3.87
C ALA A 242 12.96 -11.40 -2.82
N ALA A 243 14.25 -11.33 -3.18
CA ALA A 243 15.36 -11.61 -2.27
C ALA A 243 15.42 -10.58 -1.12
N ILE A 244 15.25 -9.29 -1.43
CA ILE A 244 15.20 -8.22 -0.42
C ILE A 244 14.01 -8.44 0.52
N LEU A 245 12.83 -8.74 0.00
CA LEU A 245 11.63 -8.97 0.81
C LEU A 245 11.77 -10.20 1.72
N ALA A 246 12.37 -11.29 1.23
CA ALA A 246 12.62 -12.48 2.05
C ALA A 246 13.57 -12.18 3.23
N ALA A 247 14.65 -11.43 2.99
CA ALA A 247 15.55 -11.00 4.06
C ALA A 247 14.88 -10.00 5.02
N ALA A 248 14.12 -9.03 4.48
CA ALA A 248 13.45 -8.01 5.27
C ALA A 248 12.37 -8.61 6.18
N LEU A 249 11.61 -9.60 5.71
CA LEU A 249 10.65 -10.33 6.53
C LEU A 249 11.31 -11.06 7.68
N HIS A 250 12.46 -11.71 7.44
CA HIS A 250 13.22 -12.36 8.51
C HIS A 250 13.78 -11.35 9.51
N ALA A 251 14.33 -10.23 9.03
CA ALA A 251 14.83 -9.15 9.88
C ALA A 251 13.72 -8.50 10.71
N ALA A 252 12.54 -8.27 10.12
CA ALA A 252 11.37 -7.77 10.84
C ALA A 252 10.89 -8.75 11.92
N HIS A 253 10.82 -10.05 11.60
CA HIS A 253 10.43 -11.07 12.56
C HIS A 253 11.41 -11.22 13.74
N SER A 254 12.70 -10.96 13.51
CA SER A 254 13.77 -11.00 14.52
C SER A 254 14.06 -9.64 15.15
N GLU A 255 13.22 -8.63 14.88
CA GLU A 255 13.38 -7.24 15.33
C GLU A 255 14.76 -6.60 15.00
N SER A 256 15.42 -7.14 13.98
CA SER A 256 16.73 -6.71 13.51
C SER A 256 16.60 -5.60 12.48
N LYS A 257 17.38 -4.53 12.62
CA LYS A 257 17.43 -3.41 11.66
C LYS A 257 18.76 -3.44 10.90
N PRO A 258 18.76 -3.86 9.62
CA PRO A 258 19.97 -3.93 8.82
C PRO A 258 20.31 -2.53 8.28
N ASP A 259 21.33 -1.90 8.88
CA ASP A 259 21.97 -0.67 8.40
C ASP A 259 21.10 0.61 8.40
N PHE A 260 21.76 1.77 8.35
CA PHE A 260 21.12 3.09 8.24
C PHE A 260 20.76 3.46 6.79
N ASP A 261 21.25 2.73 5.79
CA ASP A 261 20.93 2.94 4.35
C ASP A 261 20.10 1.77 3.77
N PRO A 262 18.76 1.78 3.98
CA PRO A 262 17.91 0.68 3.51
C PRO A 262 17.85 0.62 1.99
N ALA A 263 17.78 -0.60 1.44
CA ALA A 263 17.70 -0.78 -0.02
C ALA A 263 16.46 -0.05 -0.60
N PRO A 264 16.61 0.69 -1.71
CA PRO A 264 15.51 1.44 -2.30
C PRO A 264 14.39 0.51 -2.82
N PRO A 265 13.20 1.04 -3.10
CA PRO A 265 12.16 0.31 -3.81
C PRO A 265 12.65 -0.19 -5.17
N ALA A 266 12.04 -1.26 -5.67
CA ALA A 266 12.36 -1.82 -6.98
C ALA A 266 12.34 -0.75 -8.10
N PRO A 267 13.23 -0.86 -9.10
CA PRO A 267 13.24 0.03 -10.26
C PRO A 267 11.86 0.16 -10.92
N GLY A 268 11.54 1.35 -11.42
CA GLY A 268 10.27 1.61 -12.12
C GLY A 268 9.01 1.63 -11.23
N THR A 269 9.11 1.39 -9.91
CA THR A 269 7.96 1.40 -8.98
C THR A 269 7.09 2.64 -9.14
N ARG A 270 7.72 3.81 -9.26
CA ARG A 270 7.02 5.10 -9.34
C ARG A 270 6.41 5.38 -10.71
N ASP A 271 6.95 4.74 -11.75
CA ASP A 271 6.65 4.95 -13.17
C ASP A 271 5.63 3.96 -13.71
N ARG A 272 5.30 2.89 -12.96
CA ARG A 272 4.19 1.98 -13.29
C ARG A 272 2.90 2.76 -13.52
N ALA A 273 2.11 2.32 -14.50
CA ALA A 273 0.94 3.03 -15.03
C ALA A 273 -0.13 3.40 -13.98
N GLY A 274 -0.12 2.74 -12.83
CA GLY A 274 -0.99 3.03 -11.69
C GLY A 274 -2.39 2.43 -11.81
N ASP A 275 -2.53 1.39 -12.64
CA ASP A 275 -3.70 0.53 -12.73
C ASP A 275 -3.45 -0.81 -12.02
N LEU A 276 -4.56 -1.47 -11.63
CA LEU A 276 -4.53 -2.72 -10.88
C LEU A 276 -3.81 -3.83 -11.63
N ARG A 277 -3.98 -3.90 -12.95
CA ARG A 277 -3.44 -4.96 -13.78
C ARG A 277 -1.91 -4.91 -13.87
N THR A 278 -1.36 -3.71 -14.09
CA THR A 278 0.09 -3.49 -14.15
C THR A 278 0.74 -3.79 -12.80
N GLU A 279 0.14 -3.32 -11.70
CA GLU A 279 0.68 -3.58 -10.36
C GLU A 279 0.60 -5.06 -9.99
N THR A 280 -0.51 -5.72 -10.31
CA THR A 280 -0.71 -7.16 -10.06
C THR A 280 0.28 -8.00 -10.87
N THR A 281 0.52 -7.64 -12.14
CA THR A 281 1.48 -8.35 -13.00
C THR A 281 2.88 -8.29 -12.42
N TRP A 282 3.31 -7.12 -11.94
CA TRP A 282 4.59 -6.97 -11.24
C TRP A 282 4.66 -7.81 -9.97
N LEU A 283 3.68 -7.69 -9.07
CA LEU A 283 3.67 -8.44 -7.81
C LEU A 283 3.61 -9.95 -8.02
N ARG A 284 3.00 -10.43 -9.11
CA ARG A 284 3.01 -11.85 -9.47
C ARG A 284 4.41 -12.34 -9.83
N GLN A 285 5.21 -11.55 -10.56
CA GLN A 285 6.61 -11.90 -10.84
C GLN A 285 7.44 -11.94 -9.56
N VAL A 286 7.25 -10.96 -8.67
CA VAL A 286 7.92 -10.94 -7.36
C VAL A 286 7.51 -12.14 -6.51
N SER A 287 6.22 -12.47 -6.43
CA SER A 287 5.71 -13.63 -5.65
C SER A 287 6.18 -14.97 -6.22
N ASP A 288 6.26 -15.09 -7.55
CA ASP A 288 6.78 -16.29 -8.21
C ASP A 288 8.28 -16.48 -7.92
N ALA A 289 9.09 -15.43 -8.08
CA ALA A 289 10.50 -15.47 -7.70
C ALA A 289 10.70 -15.72 -6.20
N TYR A 290 9.84 -15.13 -5.36
CA TYR A 290 9.84 -15.30 -3.91
C TYR A 290 9.64 -16.76 -3.49
N THR A 291 8.93 -17.55 -4.28
CA THR A 291 8.66 -18.96 -3.97
C THR A 291 9.60 -19.93 -4.66
N THR A 292 10.03 -19.63 -5.89
CA THR A 292 10.70 -20.60 -6.76
C THR A 292 12.18 -20.30 -7.02
N ASP A 293 12.64 -19.05 -6.88
CA ASP A 293 13.97 -18.70 -7.35
C ASP A 293 15.09 -19.15 -6.36
N PRO A 294 16.13 -19.84 -6.85
CA PRO A 294 17.24 -20.31 -6.01
C PRO A 294 17.97 -19.20 -5.24
N ILE A 295 18.08 -17.99 -5.80
CA ILE A 295 18.74 -16.86 -5.14
C ILE A 295 17.98 -16.50 -3.86
N VAL A 296 16.65 -16.46 -3.94
CA VAL A 296 15.78 -16.18 -2.79
C VAL A 296 15.87 -17.29 -1.74
N HIS A 297 15.92 -18.56 -2.19
CA HIS A 297 16.09 -19.69 -1.28
C HIS A 297 17.42 -19.61 -0.51
N SER A 298 18.53 -19.29 -1.20
CA SER A 298 19.83 -19.07 -0.56
C SER A 298 19.78 -17.94 0.47
N VAL A 299 19.11 -16.81 0.16
CA VAL A 299 18.94 -15.70 1.12
C VAL A 299 18.18 -16.14 2.37
N ARG A 300 17.09 -16.91 2.23
CA ARG A 300 16.34 -17.44 3.38
C ARG A 300 17.18 -18.35 4.26
N LEU A 301 17.98 -19.24 3.65
CA LEU A 301 18.87 -20.14 4.38
C LEU A 301 19.94 -19.36 5.15
N MET A 302 20.56 -18.36 4.51
CA MET A 302 21.55 -17.50 5.17
C MET A 302 20.95 -16.72 6.32
N ALA A 303 19.75 -16.17 6.15
CA ALA A 303 19.04 -15.46 7.21
C ALA A 303 18.75 -16.38 8.41
N ALA A 304 18.27 -17.61 8.16
CA ALA A 304 18.00 -18.59 9.20
C ALA A 304 19.26 -19.02 9.99
N ILE A 305 20.43 -19.06 9.35
CA ILE A 305 21.71 -19.40 10.00
C ILE A 305 22.21 -18.30 10.94
N HIS A 306 21.93 -17.03 10.59
CA HIS A 306 22.39 -15.86 11.37
C HIS A 306 21.39 -15.42 12.44
N ALA A 307 20.26 -16.11 12.61
CA ALA A 307 19.33 -15.84 13.70
C ALA A 307 20.02 -16.11 15.05
N PRO A 308 20.04 -15.15 16.00
CA PRO A 308 20.62 -15.39 17.31
C PRO A 308 19.89 -16.55 17.97
N ALA A 309 20.65 -17.54 18.47
CA ALA A 309 20.10 -18.61 19.30
C ALA A 309 19.38 -17.95 20.49
N GLY A 310 18.07 -18.16 20.57
CA GLY A 310 17.18 -17.43 21.48
C GLY A 310 17.69 -17.36 22.92
N LYS A 311 17.50 -16.19 23.53
CA LYS A 311 17.48 -16.03 24.99
C LYS A 311 16.04 -15.96 25.45
#